data_AF-A0A2N1VBH1-F1
#
_entry.id   AF-A0A2N1VBH1-F1
#
_cell.length_a   1.000
_cell.length_b   1.000
_cell.length_c   1.000
_cell.angle_alpha   90.00
_cell.angle_beta   90.00
_cell.angle_gamma   90.00
#
_symmetry.space_group_name_H-M   'P 1'
#
loop_
_entity.id
_entity.type
_entity.pdbx_description
1 polymer ?
#
loop_
_entity_poly.entity_id
_entity_poly.type
_entity_poly.pdbx_seq_one_letter_code
_entity_poly.pdbx_strand_id
1 'polypeptide(L)'
;MTDFHDLYTRYSGDIYRFALFLCGSVEDAEDITAETFVRALTGKAPLVSATVKGYLLTIARNLHLDMVRRRKKLTEFPQELQDPEAHLEHVVGGKIELEAVQLYL
;
A
#
# COMPACT_ATOMS: atom_id res chain seq x y z
N MET A 1 -26.98 17.55 16.33
CA MET A 1 -26.25 16.32 15.93
C MET A 1 -26.21 16.36 14.41
N THR A 2 -25.06 16.58 13.78
CA THR A 2 -24.96 16.50 12.31
C THR A 2 -25.29 15.08 11.91
N ASP A 3 -26.37 14.90 11.15
CA ASP A 3 -26.76 13.60 10.64
C ASP A 3 -25.65 13.05 9.74
N PHE A 4 -25.31 11.78 9.94
CA PHE A 4 -24.34 11.10 9.09
C PHE A 4 -24.78 11.12 7.63
N HIS A 5 -26.09 11.01 7.38
CA HIS A 5 -26.64 11.07 6.03
C HIS A 5 -26.33 12.39 5.33
N ASP A 6 -26.49 13.52 6.02
CA ASP A 6 -26.17 14.86 5.49
C ASP A 6 -24.67 15.01 5.22
N LEU A 7 -23.84 14.53 6.15
CA LEU A 7 -22.39 14.56 6.01
C LEU A 7 -21.94 13.75 4.77
N TYR A 8 -22.46 12.54 4.64
CA TYR A 8 -22.13 11.65 3.53
C TYR A 8 -22.62 12.23 2.21
N THR A 9 -23.90 12.61 2.12
CA THR A 9 -24.50 13.17 0.90
C THR A 9 -23.76 14.42 0.42
N ARG A 10 -23.29 15.26 1.34
CA ARG A 10 -22.57 16.49 0.99
C ARG A 10 -21.14 16.25 0.52
N TYR A 11 -20.42 15.29 1.09
CA TYR A 11 -18.97 15.19 0.89
C TYR A 11 -18.51 13.92 0.16
N SER A 12 -19.31 12.86 0.06
CA SER A 12 -18.87 11.56 -0.49
C SER A 12 -18.33 11.68 -1.91
N GLY A 13 -19.01 12.42 -2.79
CA GLY A 13 -18.56 12.63 -4.17
C GLY A 13 -17.21 13.36 -4.26
N ASP A 14 -16.96 14.34 -3.39
CA ASP A 14 -15.69 15.08 -3.37
C ASP A 14 -14.55 14.22 -2.83
N ILE A 15 -14.81 13.43 -1.78
CA ILE A 15 -13.82 12.51 -1.21
C ILE A 15 -13.50 11.39 -2.19
N TYR A 16 -14.50 10.82 -2.87
CA TYR A 16 -14.30 9.80 -3.89
C TYR A 16 -13.44 10.30 -5.05
N ARG A 17 -13.75 11.47 -5.61
CA ARG A 17 -12.95 12.07 -6.71
C ARG A 17 -11.51 12.34 -6.27
N PHE A 18 -11.32 12.81 -5.04
CA PHE A 18 -10.00 13.04 -4.50
C PHE A 18 -9.23 11.73 -4.30
N ALA A 19 -9.87 10.70 -3.74
CA ALA A 19 -9.27 9.38 -3.56
C ALA A 19 -8.89 8.77 -4.92
N LEU A 20 -9.80 8.80 -5.91
CA LEU A 20 -9.56 8.32 -7.26
C LEU A 20 -8.37 9.04 -7.93
N PHE A 21 -8.26 10.35 -7.75
CA PHE A 21 -7.11 11.12 -8.23
C PHE A 21 -5.79 10.66 -7.58
N LEU A 22 -5.80 10.29 -6.29
CA LEU A 22 -4.61 9.84 -5.57
C LEU A 22 -4.18 8.42 -5.95
N CYS A 23 -5.12 7.47 -6.02
CA CYS A 23 -4.81 6.04 -6.21
C CYS A 23 -4.85 5.58 -7.67
N GLY A 24 -5.64 6.23 -8.54
CA GLY A 24 -5.86 5.80 -9.92
C GLY A 24 -6.64 4.49 -10.08
N SER A 25 -7.14 3.91 -8.99
CA SER A 25 -7.92 2.66 -8.97
C SER A 25 -9.32 2.93 -8.40
N VAL A 26 -10.35 2.43 -9.09
CA VAL A 26 -11.75 2.57 -8.63
C VAL A 26 -11.95 1.86 -7.29
N GLU A 27 -11.45 0.64 -7.15
CA GLU A 27 -11.56 -0.18 -5.94
C GLU A 27 -10.90 0.51 -4.74
N ASP A 28 -9.65 0.97 -4.91
CA ASP A 28 -8.94 1.69 -3.85
C ASP A 28 -9.67 3.00 -3.47
N ALA A 29 -10.28 3.68 -4.45
CA ALA A 29 -10.99 4.93 -4.21
C ALA A 29 -12.28 4.72 -3.41
N GLU A 30 -13.03 3.66 -3.70
CA GLU A 30 -14.24 3.27 -2.96
C GLU A 30 -13.89 2.94 -1.50
N ASP A 31 -12.85 2.12 -1.30
CA ASP A 31 -12.37 1.73 0.02
C ASP A 31 -11.90 2.93 0.85
N ILE A 32 -11.05 3.79 0.27
CA ILE A 32 -10.57 5.00 0.95
C ILE A 32 -11.74 5.91 1.32
N THR A 33 -12.73 6.03 0.45
CA THR A 33 -13.92 6.87 0.71
C THR A 33 -14.71 6.31 1.88
N ALA A 34 -15.05 5.02 1.86
CA ALA A 34 -15.80 4.37 2.92
C ALA A 34 -15.08 4.50 4.28
N GLU A 35 -13.81 4.12 4.32
CA GLU A 35 -12.99 4.17 5.54
C GLU A 35 -12.81 5.61 6.06
N THR A 36 -12.78 6.62 5.16
CA THR A 36 -12.74 8.04 5.57
C THR A 36 -13.94 8.41 6.44
N PHE A 37 -15.14 8.02 6.03
CA PHE A 37 -16.36 8.31 6.78
C PHE A 37 -16.46 7.48 8.06
N VAL A 38 -16.01 6.22 8.05
CA VAL A 38 -15.91 5.40 9.28
C VAL A 38 -15.01 6.08 10.32
N ARG A 39 -13.83 6.57 9.90
CA ARG A 39 -12.91 7.29 10.80
C ARG A 39 -13.43 8.64 11.25
N ALA A 40 -14.17 9.35 10.39
CA ALA A 40 -14.81 10.60 10.76
C ALA A 40 -15.88 10.40 11.84
N LEU A 41 -16.62 9.29 11.79
CA LEU A 41 -17.64 8.93 12.77
C LEU A 41 -17.08 8.39 14.10
N THR A 42 -15.97 7.63 14.02
CA THR A 42 -15.34 6.98 15.20
C THR A 42 -14.25 7.84 15.84
N GLY A 43 -13.87 8.95 15.20
CA GLY A 43 -12.85 9.87 15.66
C GLY A 43 -13.22 10.60 16.95
N LYS A 44 -12.22 10.92 17.77
CA LYS A 44 -12.38 11.66 19.03
C LYS A 44 -12.53 13.18 18.83
N ALA A 45 -12.21 13.69 17.64
CA ALA A 45 -12.25 15.11 17.34
C ALA A 45 -13.66 15.54 16.92
N PRO A 46 -14.25 16.59 17.54
CA PRO A 46 -15.54 17.10 17.11
C PRO A 46 -15.43 17.66 15.68
N LEU A 47 -16.38 17.27 14.83
CA LEU A 47 -16.50 17.81 13.48
C LEU A 47 -17.00 19.26 13.54
N VAL A 48 -16.10 20.22 13.34
CA VAL A 48 -16.46 21.64 13.24
C VAL A 48 -16.86 21.97 11.81
N SER A 49 -18.10 22.44 11.62
CA SER A 49 -18.73 22.62 10.29
C SER A 49 -17.85 23.33 9.25
N ALA A 50 -17.11 24.37 9.65
CA ALA A 50 -16.23 25.14 8.77
C ALA A 50 -15.01 24.37 8.23
N THR A 51 -14.57 23.31 8.91
CA THR A 51 -13.33 22.58 8.59
C THR A 51 -13.58 21.11 8.21
N VAL A 52 -14.85 20.66 8.18
CA VAL A 52 -15.21 19.27 7.90
C VAL A 52 -14.58 18.75 6.61
N LYS A 53 -14.70 19.48 5.50
CA LYS A 53 -14.13 19.05 4.21
C LYS A 53 -12.62 18.85 4.30
N GLY A 54 -11.89 19.79 4.91
CA GLY A 54 -10.45 19.69 5.10
C GLY A 54 -10.05 18.52 6.01
N TYR A 55 -10.84 18.25 7.04
CA TYR A 55 -10.62 17.10 7.93
C TYR A 55 -10.82 15.77 7.18
N LEU A 56 -11.90 15.62 6.41
CA LEU A 56 -12.16 14.43 5.60
C LEU A 56 -11.06 14.19 4.54
N LEU A 57 -10.62 15.25 3.86
CA LEU A 57 -9.51 15.17 2.89
C LEU A 57 -8.19 14.75 3.57
N THR A 58 -7.95 15.20 4.81
CA THR A 58 -6.79 14.78 5.60
C THR A 58 -6.83 13.29 5.90
N ILE A 59 -7.99 12.76 6.32
CA ILE A 59 -8.17 11.33 6.57
C ILE A 59 -7.90 10.53 5.28
N ALA A 60 -8.54 10.89 4.16
CA ALA A 60 -8.38 10.21 2.88
C ALA A 60 -6.91 10.19 2.41
N ARG A 61 -6.20 11.32 2.53
CA ARG A 61 -4.78 11.41 2.20
C ARG A 61 -3.94 10.47 3.07
N ASN A 62 -4.20 10.42 4.38
CA ASN A 62 -3.45 9.55 5.30
C ASN A 62 -3.67 8.07 4.98
N LEU A 63 -4.92 7.68 4.68
CA LEU A 63 -5.26 6.32 4.23
C LEU A 63 -4.48 5.92 2.98
N HIS A 64 -4.44 6.80 1.97
CA HIS A 64 -3.67 6.56 0.76
C HIS A 64 -2.16 6.40 1.05
N LEU A 65 -1.58 7.27 1.88
CA LEU A 65 -0.16 7.17 2.24
C LEU A 65 0.15 5.86 2.98
N ASP A 66 -0.74 5.41 3.86
CA ASP A 66 -0.58 4.14 4.56
C ASP A 66 -0.68 2.94 3.60
N MET A 67 -1.61 2.99 2.64
CA MET A 67 -1.72 1.99 1.58
C MET A 67 -0.42 1.92 0.75
N VAL A 68 0.13 3.05 0.32
CA VAL A 68 1.38 3.11 -0.44
C VAL A 68 2.55 2.55 0.36
N ARG A 69 2.67 2.90 1.65
CA ARG A 69 3.72 2.36 2.54
C ARG A 69 3.63 0.84 2.68
N ARG A 70 2.41 0.30 2.84
CA ARG A 70 2.19 -1.15 2.94
C ARG A 70 2.55 -1.88 1.65
N ARG A 71 2.16 -1.33 0.49
CA ARG A 71 2.52 -1.90 -0.82
C ARG A 71 4.03 -1.96 -1.01
N LYS A 72 4.75 -0.89 -0.68
CA LYS A 72 6.22 -0.85 -0.76
C LYS A 72 6.88 -1.93 0.11
N LYS A 73 6.42 -2.10 1.35
CA LYS A 73 6.93 -3.14 2.26
C LYS A 73 6.70 -4.56 1.73
N LEU A 74 5.61 -4.81 1.00
CA LEU A 74 5.35 -6.12 0.38
C LEU A 74 6.20 -6.39 -0.87
N THR A 75 6.73 -5.34 -1.52
CA THR A 75 7.60 -5.48 -2.70
C THR A 75 9.07 -5.63 -2.33
N GLU A 76 9.49 -5.15 -1.16
CA GLU A 76 10.84 -5.34 -0.61
C GLU A 76 11.00 -6.76 -0.06
N PHE A 77 11.25 -7.74 -0.95
CA PHE A 77 11.84 -9.01 -0.52
C PHE A 77 13.32 -8.78 -0.17
N PRO A 78 13.80 -9.17 1.03
CA PRO A 78 15.24 -9.18 1.30
C PRO A 78 15.91 -10.11 0.30
N GLN A 79 16.72 -9.55 -0.60
CA GLN A 79 17.53 -10.32 -1.56
C GLN A 79 18.50 -11.28 -0.84
N GLU A 80 18.74 -11.07 0.45
CA GLU A 80 19.62 -11.87 1.31
C GLU A 80 19.07 -13.27 1.64
N LEU A 81 17.84 -13.61 1.24
CA LEU A 81 17.29 -14.97 1.32
C LEU A 81 17.45 -15.74 0.00
N GLN A 82 18.49 -15.47 -0.78
CA GLN A 82 18.96 -16.45 -1.76
C GLN A 82 19.60 -17.61 -0.99
N ASP A 83 19.07 -18.81 -1.19
CA ASP A 83 19.60 -20.03 -0.62
C ASP A 83 21.10 -20.18 -0.96
N PRO A 84 22.01 -20.12 0.03
CA PRO A 84 23.44 -20.26 -0.21
C PRO A 84 23.80 -21.61 -0.86
N GLU A 85 22.97 -22.66 -0.67
CA GLU A 85 23.19 -23.97 -1.29
C GLU A 85 23.01 -23.94 -2.81
N ALA A 86 22.08 -23.13 -3.34
CA ALA A 86 21.88 -22.99 -4.78
C ALA A 86 23.10 -22.42 -5.51
N HIS A 87 23.94 -21.64 -4.82
CA HIS A 87 25.21 -21.15 -5.37
C HIS A 87 26.34 -22.19 -5.35
N LEU A 88 26.30 -23.16 -4.42
CA LEU A 88 27.34 -24.17 -4.29
C LEU A 88 27.24 -25.24 -5.37
N GLU A 89 26.03 -25.65 -5.77
CA GLU A 89 25.83 -26.65 -6.83
C GLU A 89 26.44 -26.22 -8.17
N HIS A 90 26.30 -24.95 -8.53
CA HIS A 90 26.87 -24.39 -9.76
C HIS A 90 28.40 -24.28 -9.72
N VAL A 91 28.99 -23.99 -8.56
CA VAL A 91 30.45 -23.85 -8.41
C VAL A 91 31.14 -25.21 -8.36
N VAL A 92 30.49 -26.22 -7.75
CA VAL A 92 31.02 -27.57 -7.65
C VAL A 92 30.95 -28.28 -9.01
N GLY A 93 29.84 -28.13 -9.76
CA GLY A 93 29.71 -28.72 -11.10
C GLY A 93 30.81 -28.27 -12.08
N GLY A 94 31.14 -26.98 -12.09
CA GLY A 94 32.17 -26.44 -12.99
C GLY A 94 33.60 -26.85 -12.62
N LYS A 95 33.89 -27.11 -11.34
CA LYS A 95 35.22 -27.60 -10.91
C LYS A 95 35.46 -29.05 -11.29
N ILE A 96 34.43 -29.90 -11.20
CA ILE A 96 34.54 -31.32 -11.54
C ILE A 96 34.79 -31.50 -13.04
N GLU A 97 34.19 -30.68 -13.89
CA GLU A 97 34.42 -30.73 -15.35
C GLU A 97 35.84 -30.28 -15.74
N LEU A 98 36.37 -29.24 -15.10
CA LEU A 98 37.74 -28.77 -15.35
C LEU A 98 38.80 -29.80 -14.92
N GLU A 99 38.60 -30.43 -13.76
CA GLU A 99 39.50 -31.50 -13.29
C GLU A 99 39.44 -32.76 -14.17
N ALA A 100 38.25 -33.11 -14.69
CA ALA A 100 38.10 -34.24 -15.60
C ALA A 100 38.80 -34.00 -16.95
N VAL A 101 38.74 -32.79 -17.51
CA VAL A 101 39.44 -32.44 -18.76
C VAL A 101 40.95 -32.46 -18.60
N GLN A 102 41.45 -32.07 -17.42
CA GLN A 102 42.89 -32.01 -17.13
C GLN A 102 43.52 -33.39 -16.87
N LEU A 103 42.71 -34.41 -16.60
CA LEU A 103 43.15 -35.80 -16.44
C LEU A 103 43.28 -36.57 -17.77
N TYR A 104 42.70 -36.03 -18.85
CA TYR A 104 42.67 -36.65 -20.19
C TYR A 104 43.61 -35.98 -21.22
N LEU A 105 44.45 -35.05 -20.78
CA LEU A 105 45.56 -34.44 -21.54
C LEU A 105 46.90 -34.85 -20.92
#